data_AF-A0A354SCN2-F1
#
_entry.id   AF-A0A354SCN2-F1
#
_cell.length_a   1.000
_cell.length_b   1.000
_cell.length_c   1.000
_cell.angle_alpha   90.00
_cell.angle_beta   90.00
_cell.angle_gamma   90.00
#
_symmetry.space_group_name_H-M   'P 1'
#
loop_
_entity.id
_entity.type
_entity.pdbx_description
1 polymer ?
#
loop_
_entity_poly.entity_id
_entity_poly.type
_entity_poly.pdbx_seq_one_letter_code
_entity_poly.pdbx_strand_id
1 'polypeptide(L)'
;MSPESSGKKFNLRIAMGIIVLVLAVIVIAQNTESATFNFLSWDISMPLWLVLTIMFVLGMLLGGAVRGGIRKLRGVDAKKA
;
A
#
# COMPACT_ATOMS: atom_id res chain seq x y z
N MET A 1 -33.40 -23.04 21.87
CA MET A 1 -32.83 -22.68 20.54
C MET A 1 -32.09 -21.36 20.72
N SER A 2 -30.80 -21.39 21.04
CA SER A 2 -30.01 -20.17 21.24
C SER A 2 -29.43 -19.69 19.91
N PRO A 3 -29.50 -18.40 19.58
CA PRO A 3 -28.97 -17.88 18.33
C PRO A 3 -27.45 -17.96 18.35
N GLU A 4 -26.90 -18.80 17.47
CA GLU A 4 -25.48 -18.87 17.21
C GLU A 4 -25.08 -17.56 16.52
N SER A 5 -24.50 -16.62 17.28
CA SER A 5 -23.93 -15.42 16.69
C SER A 5 -22.69 -15.83 15.91
N SER A 6 -22.87 -16.00 14.60
CA SER A 6 -21.78 -16.18 13.64
C SER A 6 -20.90 -14.93 13.65
N GLY A 7 -19.99 -14.88 14.62
CA GLY A 7 -18.97 -13.85 14.77
C GLY A 7 -18.09 -13.90 13.54
N LYS A 8 -18.39 -13.04 12.56
CA LYS A 8 -17.61 -12.84 11.35
C LYS A 8 -16.20 -12.49 11.81
N LYS A 9 -15.25 -13.43 11.69
CA LYS A 9 -13.86 -13.24 12.14
C LYS A 9 -13.30 -12.05 11.39
N PHE A 10 -13.28 -10.90 12.06
CA PHE A 10 -12.81 -9.66 11.48
C PHE A 10 -11.35 -9.83 11.12
N ASN A 11 -11.05 -9.82 9.82
CA ASN A 11 -9.69 -9.94 9.37
C ASN A 11 -9.00 -8.59 9.57
N LEU A 12 -8.39 -8.41 10.75
CA LEU A 12 -7.73 -7.18 11.16
C LEU A 12 -6.75 -6.67 10.10
N ARG A 13 -6.08 -7.57 9.37
CA ARG A 13 -5.15 -7.19 8.28
C ARG A 13 -5.87 -6.51 7.12
N ILE A 14 -7.03 -7.03 6.71
CA ILE A 14 -7.84 -6.42 5.65
C ILE A 14 -8.34 -5.04 6.11
N ALA A 15 -8.82 -4.95 7.35
CA ALA A 15 -9.27 -3.70 7.92
C ALA A 15 -8.16 -2.63 7.96
N MET A 16 -6.97 -2.98 8.43
CA MET A 16 -5.82 -2.07 8.41
C MET A 16 -5.47 -1.62 6.99
N GLY A 17 -5.51 -2.54 6.01
CA GLY A 17 -5.28 -2.19 4.62
C GLY A 17 -6.30 -1.20 4.07
N ILE A 18 -7.58 -1.39 4.38
CA ILE A 18 -8.66 -0.46 4.00
C ILE A 18 -8.46 0.90 4.68
N ILE A 19 -8.13 0.94 5.97
CA ILE A 19 -7.89 2.18 6.70
C ILE A 19 -6.75 2.97 6.05
N VAL A 20 -5.62 2.31 5.77
CA VAL A 20 -4.47 2.95 5.11
C VAL A 20 -4.85 3.48 3.73
N LEU A 21 -5.63 2.72 2.96
CA LEU A 21 -6.08 3.15 1.63
C LEU A 21 -6.98 4.39 1.72
N VAL A 22 -7.95 4.39 2.64
CA VAL A 22 -8.85 5.54 2.84
C VAL A 22 -8.06 6.77 3.26
N LEU A 23 -7.13 6.64 4.21
CA LEU A 23 -6.28 7.75 4.64
C LEU A 23 -5.44 8.28 3.48
N ALA A 24 -4.86 7.40 2.65
CA ALA A 24 -4.11 7.81 1.48
C ALA A 24 -4.98 8.63 0.51
N VAL A 25 -6.20 8.18 0.22
CA VAL A 25 -7.15 8.91 -0.64
C VAL A 25 -7.50 10.28 -0.05
N ILE A 26 -7.73 10.38 1.27
CA ILE A 26 -8.03 11.65 1.92
C ILE A 26 -6.85 12.62 1.78
N VAL A 27 -5.63 12.17 2.06
CA VAL A 27 -4.44 13.02 1.93
C VAL A 27 -4.26 13.46 0.48
N ILE A 28 -4.46 12.57 -0.49
CA ILE A 28 -4.44 12.91 -1.92
C ILE A 28 -5.50 13.98 -2.24
N ALA A 29 -6.74 13.78 -1.82
CA ALA A 29 -7.84 14.70 -2.16
C ALA A 29 -7.70 16.08 -1.50
N GLN A 30 -7.16 16.15 -0.29
CA GLN A 30 -7.04 17.41 0.46
C GLN A 30 -5.77 18.20 0.11
N ASN A 31 -4.71 17.57 -0.39
CA ASN A 31 -3.42 18.23 -0.65
C ASN A 31 -3.25 18.55 -2.14
N THR A 32 -4.14 19.39 -2.66
CA THR A 32 -4.14 19.84 -4.07
C THR A 32 -3.20 21.02 -4.33
N GLU A 33 -2.73 21.68 -3.28
CA GLU A 33 -1.77 22.78 -3.41
C GLU A 33 -0.43 22.29 -3.99
N SER A 34 0.17 23.15 -4.81
CA SER A 34 1.46 22.88 -5.44
C SER A 34 2.58 23.06 -4.43
N ALA A 35 3.40 22.03 -4.27
CA ALA A 35 4.59 22.07 -3.45
C ALA A 35 5.83 21.91 -4.34
N THR A 36 6.90 22.64 -4.01
CA THR A 36 8.19 22.52 -4.70
C THR A 36 8.99 21.41 -4.04
N PHE A 37 9.36 20.41 -4.83
CA PHE A 37 10.19 19.29 -4.41
C PHE A 37 11.57 19.40 -5.03
N ASN A 38 12.59 19.20 -4.21
CA ASN A 38 13.97 19.09 -4.65
C ASN A 38 14.29 17.62 -4.87
N PHE A 39 14.62 17.24 -6.11
CA PHE A 39 15.03 15.89 -6.44
C PHE A 39 16.38 15.89 -7.14
N LEU A 40 17.41 15.43 -6.42
CA LEU A 40 18.82 15.55 -6.79
C LEU A 40 19.21 17.01 -7.10
N SER A 41 19.08 17.44 -8.36
CA SER A 41 19.41 18.79 -8.83
C SER A 41 18.26 19.42 -9.61
N TRP A 42 17.05 18.85 -9.52
CA TRP A 42 15.86 19.36 -10.18
C TRP A 42 14.86 19.89 -9.17
N ASP A 43 14.36 21.09 -9.45
CA ASP A 43 13.22 21.67 -8.79
C ASP A 43 11.95 21.35 -9.58
N ILE A 44 11.11 20.50 -9.00
CA ILE A 44 9.84 20.10 -9.61
C ILE A 44 8.72 20.65 -8.74
N SER A 45 7.89 21.51 -9.32
CA SER A 45 6.69 22.00 -8.66
C SER A 45 5.50 21.19 -9.15
N MET A 46 4.88 20.45 -8.23
CA MET A 46 3.72 19.62 -8.54
C MET A 46 2.78 19.56 -7.33
N PRO A 47 1.49 19.31 -7.55
CA PRO A 47 0.56 19.10 -6.44
C PRO A 47 1.02 17.95 -5.54
N LEU A 48 1.00 18.15 -4.22
CA LEU A 48 1.48 17.15 -3.25
C LEU A 48 0.77 15.80 -3.42
N TRP A 49 -0.53 15.81 -3.75
CA TRP A 49 -1.29 14.59 -4.04
C TRP A 49 -0.70 13.71 -5.14
N LEU A 50 -0.09 14.32 -6.16
CA LEU A 50 0.52 13.59 -7.27
C LEU A 50 1.76 12.82 -6.77
N VAL A 51 2.61 13.46 -5.97
CA VAL A 51 3.79 12.83 -5.35
C VAL A 51 3.37 11.67 -4.47
N LEU A 52 2.37 11.90 -3.60
CA LEU A 52 1.89 10.89 -2.67
C LEU A 52 1.27 9.69 -3.40
N THR A 53 0.55 9.93 -4.49
CA THR A 53 0.00 8.86 -5.34
C THR A 53 1.12 8.03 -5.95
N ILE A 54 2.16 8.68 -6.52
CA ILE A 54 3.32 7.99 -7.10
C ILE A 54 4.02 7.15 -6.03
N MET A 55 4.31 7.73 -4.86
CA MET A 55 4.96 7.03 -3.75
C MET A 55 4.15 5.83 -3.26
N PHE A 56 2.83 5.97 -3.15
CA PHE A 56 1.94 4.87 -2.76
C PHE A 56 1.99 3.73 -3.77
N VAL A 57 1.92 4.03 -5.07
CA VAL A 57 2.04 3.03 -6.14
C VAL A 57 3.39 2.33 -6.09
N LEU A 58 4.49 3.08 -5.94
CA LEU A 58 5.83 2.48 -5.80
C LEU A 58 5.92 1.55 -4.59
N GLY A 59 5.35 1.94 -3.44
CA GLY A 59 5.28 1.09 -2.26
C GLY A 59 4.53 -0.22 -2.51
N MET A 60 3.39 -0.18 -3.21
CA MET A 60 2.63 -1.38 -3.59
C MET A 60 3.44 -2.29 -4.52
N LEU A 61 4.10 -1.71 -5.54
CA LEU A 61 4.92 -2.46 -6.48
C LEU A 61 6.10 -3.13 -5.77
N LEU A 62 6.81 -2.41 -4.90
CA LEU A 62 7.92 -2.94 -4.11
C LEU A 62 7.45 -4.07 -3.19
N GLY A 63 6.36 -3.86 -2.44
CA GLY A 63 5.79 -4.90 -1.57
C GLY A 63 5.36 -6.15 -2.35
N GLY A 64 4.75 -5.95 -3.53
CA GLY A 64 4.39 -7.03 -4.45
C GLY A 64 5.61 -7.81 -4.95
N ALA A 65 6.67 -7.11 -5.37
CA ALA A 65 7.91 -7.70 -5.85
C ALA A 65 8.61 -8.53 -4.75
N VAL A 66 8.73 -7.99 -3.53
CA VAL A 66 9.31 -8.68 -2.37
C VAL A 66 8.51 -9.95 -2.05
N ARG A 67 7.16 -9.84 -1.97
CA ARG A 67 6.29 -10.99 -1.71
C ARG A 67 6.36 -12.04 -2.83
N GLY A 68 6.50 -11.61 -4.08
CA GLY A 68 6.71 -12.49 -5.24
C GLY A 68 8.04 -13.24 -5.15
N GLY A 69 9.13 -12.52 -4.88
CA GLY A 69 10.47 -13.07 -4.70
C GLY A 69 10.53 -14.12 -3.59
N ILE A 70 10.01 -13.79 -2.40
CA ILE A 70 9.96 -14.73 -1.26
C ILE A 70 9.20 -16.01 -1.61
N ARG A 71 8.05 -15.90 -2.29
CA ARG A 71 7.28 -17.08 -2.72
C ARG A 71 8.04 -17.93 -3.72
N LYS A 72 8.76 -17.30 -4.66
CA LYS A 72 9.58 -18.01 -5.65
C LYS A 72 10.70 -18.79 -4.98
N LEU A 73 11.41 -18.18 -4.03
CA LEU A 73 12.48 -18.85 -3.27
C LEU A 73 11.96 -20.06 -2.50
N ARG A 74 10.84 -19.91 -1.77
CA ARG A 74 10.21 -21.03 -1.05
C ARG A 74 9.78 -22.19 -1.96
N GLY A 75 9.32 -21.90 -3.17
CA GLY A 75 8.95 -22.93 -4.15
C GLY A 75 10.15 -23.66 -4.75
N VAL A 76 11.31 -23.01 -4.82
CA VAL A 76 12.56 -23.63 -5.28
C VAL A 76 13.06 -24.65 -4.25
N ASP A 77 13.01 -24.33 -2.96
CA ASP A 77 13.43 -25.23 -1.89
C ASP A 77 12.55 -26.49 -1.82
N ALA A 78 11.22 -26.32 -1.97
CA ALA A 78 10.26 -27.43 -1.95
C ALA A 78 10.40 -28.41 -3.13
N LYS A 79 10.97 -27.99 -4.26
CA LYS A 79 11.19 -28.87 -5.43
C LYS A 79 12.51 -29.65 -5.34
N LYS A 80 13.40 -29.28 -4.42
CA LYS A 80 14.69 -29.93 -4.19
C LYS A 80 14.66 -30.96 -3.06
N ALA A 81 13.67 -30.90 -2.16
CA ALA A 81 13.41 -31.90 -1.12
C ALA A 81 12.62 -33.08 -1.70
#